data_AF-A0A6C7WMK8-F1
#
_entry.id   AF-A0A6C7WMK8-F1
#
_cell.length_a   1.000
_cell.length_b   1.000
_cell.length_c   1.000
_cell.angle_alpha   90.00
_cell.angle_beta   90.00
_cell.angle_gamma   90.00
#
_symmetry.space_group_name_H-M   'P 1'
#
loop_
_entity.id
_entity.type
_entity.pdbx_description
1 polymer ?
#
loop_
_entity_poly.entity_id
_entity_poly.type
_entity_poly.pdbx_seq_one_letter_code
_entity_poly.pdbx_strand_id
1 'polypeptide(L)'
;MKIKLFLLASFIYIALIFAFAWHLELGSYTLNISTYTFELPIMIWLVIPLFIYMILAVLHIAFYGFLRYLKFKHFFKDAAKFEAYTQDLLLEKDLKTTFQTKEFRSVAQLFKTIKTHEKIPHSNKINEILDLIDGLNKNE
;
A
#
# COMPACT_ATOMS: atom_id res chain seq x y z
N MET A 1 -6.02 -6.39 11.47
CA MET A 1 -7.39 -6.94 11.64
C MET A 1 -8.10 -6.98 10.30
N LYS A 2 -8.90 -8.02 10.02
CA LYS A 2 -9.78 -8.00 8.84
C LYS A 2 -10.79 -6.87 9.00
N ILE A 3 -11.01 -6.04 7.98
CA ILE A 3 -11.92 -4.88 8.05
C ILE A 3 -13.32 -5.28 8.51
N LYS A 4 -13.75 -6.50 8.19
CA LYS A 4 -15.02 -7.11 8.64
C LYS A 4 -15.12 -7.24 10.16
N LEU A 5 -14.03 -7.64 10.83
CA LEU A 5 -13.99 -7.78 12.29
C LEU A 5 -14.01 -6.41 12.97
N PHE A 6 -13.32 -5.42 12.38
CA PHE A 6 -13.34 -4.05 12.88
C PHE A 6 -14.74 -3.44 12.82
N LEU A 7 -15.43 -3.60 11.67
CA LEU A 7 -16.82 -3.16 11.52
C LEU A 7 -17.75 -3.83 12.53
N LEU A 8 -17.68 -5.16 12.67
CA LEU A 8 -18.49 -5.90 13.64
C LEU A 8 -18.27 -5.38 15.07
N ALA A 9 -17.00 -5.25 15.49
CA ALA A 9 -16.66 -4.76 16.82
C ALA A 9 -17.14 -3.32 17.05
N SER A 10 -17.04 -2.47 16.03
CA SER A 10 -17.49 -1.06 16.10
C SER A 10 -19.01 -0.98 16.23
N PHE A 11 -19.76 -1.79 15.49
CA PHE A 11 -21.23 -1.86 15.64
C PHE A 11 -21.64 -2.38 17.01
N ILE A 12 -20.99 -3.44 17.53
CA ILE A 12 -21.23 -3.92 18.90
C ILE A 12 -20.96 -2.82 19.91
N TYR A 13 -19.87 -2.08 19.75
CA TYR A 13 -19.48 -1.01 20.66
C TYR A 13 -20.49 0.13 20.65
N ILE A 14 -20.92 0.58 19.48
CA ILE A 14 -21.95 1.61 19.33
C ILE A 14 -23.27 1.15 19.95
N ALA A 15 -23.68 -0.10 19.73
CA ALA A 15 -24.90 -0.67 20.31
C ALA A 15 -24.83 -0.74 21.85
N LEU A 16 -23.68 -1.13 22.41
CA LEU A 16 -23.45 -1.12 23.86
C LEU A 16 -23.55 0.29 24.44
N ILE A 17 -22.89 1.26 23.81
CA ILE A 17 -22.95 2.66 24.24
C ILE A 17 -24.38 3.19 24.17
N PHE A 18 -25.12 2.86 23.11
CA PHE A 18 -26.51 3.27 22.95
C PHE A 18 -27.41 2.65 24.03
N ALA A 19 -27.32 1.35 24.26
CA ALA A 19 -28.08 0.66 25.31
C ALA A 19 -27.76 1.19 26.71
N PHE A 20 -26.48 1.50 26.96
CA PHE A 20 -26.04 2.11 28.20
C PHE A 20 -26.64 3.52 28.37
N ALA A 21 -26.57 4.36 27.34
CA ALA A 21 -27.14 5.70 27.36
C ALA A 21 -28.68 5.68 27.55
N TRP A 22 -29.36 4.66 27.01
CA TRP A 22 -30.79 4.43 27.25
C TRP A 22 -31.09 4.08 28.70
N HIS A 23 -30.31 3.18 29.29
CA HIS A 23 -30.50 2.78 30.67
C HIS A 23 -30.34 3.94 31.66
N LEU A 24 -29.50 4.93 31.32
CA LEU A 24 -29.27 6.10 32.17
C LEU A 24 -30.38 7.17 32.09
N GLU A 25 -31.38 7.01 31.22
CA GLU A 25 -32.50 7.95 31.05
C GLU A 25 -32.05 9.43 30.98
N LEU A 26 -31.02 9.70 30.18
CA LEU A 26 -30.30 10.98 30.14
C LEU A 26 -31.16 12.20 29.75
N GLY A 27 -32.42 12.00 29.36
CA GLY A 27 -33.34 13.05 28.94
C GLY A 27 -33.15 13.52 27.50
N SER A 28 -33.81 14.63 27.16
CA SER A 28 -33.69 15.31 25.87
C SER A 28 -32.87 16.59 25.99
N TYR A 29 -32.18 16.92 24.89
CA TYR A 29 -31.51 18.19 24.74
C TYR A 29 -32.10 18.93 23.54
N THR A 30 -32.56 20.15 23.79
CA THR A 30 -33.12 21.05 22.79
C THR A 30 -31.98 21.86 22.16
N LEU A 31 -31.70 21.59 20.89
CA LEU A 31 -30.87 22.48 20.09
C LEU A 31 -31.71 23.52 19.37
N ASN A 32 -31.48 24.78 19.70
CA ASN A 32 -32.06 25.91 18.98
C ASN A 32 -31.05 26.43 17.98
N ILE A 33 -31.30 26.20 16.68
CA ILE A 33 -30.49 26.74 15.58
C ILE A 33 -31.36 27.76 14.84
N SER A 34 -31.11 29.05 15.11
CA SER A 34 -31.85 30.17 14.52
C SER A 34 -33.37 30.01 14.71
N THR A 35 -34.13 29.68 13.66
CA THR A 35 -35.59 29.48 13.69
C THR A 35 -36.03 28.04 13.90
N TYR A 36 -35.10 27.07 13.89
CA TYR A 36 -35.42 25.65 14.05
C TYR A 36 -35.06 25.15 15.45
N THR A 37 -36.02 24.50 16.09
CA THR A 37 -35.84 23.84 17.38
C THR A 37 -35.80 22.33 17.16
N PHE A 38 -34.69 21.71 17.54
CA PHE A 38 -34.46 20.27 17.44
C PHE A 38 -34.36 19.67 18.84
N GLU A 39 -35.44 19.06 19.29
CA GLU A 39 -35.49 18.25 20.50
C GLU A 39 -34.98 16.84 20.18
N LEU A 40 -33.75 16.50 20.61
CA LEU A 40 -33.24 15.14 20.47
C LEU A 40 -32.79 14.55 21.81
N PRO A 41 -33.08 13.26 22.08
CA PRO A 41 -32.50 12.53 23.19
C PRO A 41 -30.97 12.63 23.22
N ILE A 42 -30.41 12.81 24.41
CA ILE A 42 -28.95 12.93 24.62
C ILE A 42 -28.20 11.67 24.15
N MET A 43 -28.87 10.50 24.16
CA MET A 43 -28.34 9.26 23.58
C MET A 43 -27.94 9.42 22.11
N ILE A 44 -28.75 10.12 21.32
CA ILE A 44 -28.50 10.32 19.88
C ILE A 44 -27.30 11.25 19.70
N TRP A 45 -27.23 12.31 20.51
CA TRP A 45 -26.08 13.22 20.55
C TRP A 45 -24.77 12.52 20.85
N LEU A 46 -24.81 11.46 21.66
CA LEU A 46 -23.62 10.68 22.04
C LEU A 46 -23.21 9.67 20.96
N VAL A 47 -24.18 9.06 20.26
CA VAL A 47 -23.91 8.08 19.20
C VAL A 47 -23.42 8.72 17.90
N ILE A 48 -23.91 9.92 17.54
CA ILE A 48 -23.52 10.62 16.31
C ILE A 48 -21.98 10.76 16.16
N PRO A 49 -21.23 11.35 17.11
CA PRO A 49 -19.78 11.49 16.99
C PRO A 49 -19.07 10.13 16.95
N LEU A 50 -19.61 9.13 17.65
CA LEU A 50 -19.09 7.77 17.64
C LEU A 50 -19.22 7.12 16.25
N PHE A 51 -20.35 7.36 15.58
CA PHE A 51 -20.61 6.87 14.23
C PHE A 51 -19.70 7.57 13.21
N ILE A 52 -19.51 8.89 13.34
CA ILE A 52 -18.57 9.65 12.51
C ILE A 52 -17.15 9.10 12.69
N TYR A 53 -16.71 8.85 13.92
CA TYR A 53 -15.41 8.26 14.22
C TYR A 53 -15.21 6.90 13.53
N MET A 54 -16.22 6.03 13.58
CA MET A 54 -16.18 4.74 12.87
C MET A 54 -15.98 4.93 11.36
N ILE A 55 -16.69 5.87 10.72
CA ILE A 55 -16.55 6.15 9.29
C ILE A 55 -15.13 6.62 8.96
N LEU A 56 -14.57 7.56 9.74
CA LEU A 56 -13.21 8.05 9.52
C LEU A 56 -12.18 6.91 9.65
N ALA A 57 -12.35 6.03 10.63
CA ALA A 57 -11.46 4.88 10.81
C ALA A 57 -11.53 3.92 9.62
N VAL A 58 -12.73 3.61 9.11
CA VAL A 58 -12.89 2.78 7.91
C VAL A 58 -12.24 3.44 6.70
N LEU A 59 -12.44 4.73 6.50
CA LEU A 59 -11.84 5.49 5.41
C LEU A 59 -10.31 5.45 5.49
N HIS A 60 -9.74 5.64 6.67
CA HIS A 60 -8.29 5.56 6.89
C HIS A 60 -7.75 4.18 6.49
N ILE A 61 -8.36 3.09 6.97
CA ILE A 61 -7.91 1.74 6.64
C ILE A 61 -8.05 1.47 5.12
N ALA A 62 -9.16 1.89 4.52
CA ALA A 62 -9.39 1.74 3.08
C ALA A 62 -8.37 2.54 2.25
N PHE A 63 -8.04 3.75 2.66
CA PHE A 63 -7.05 4.61 1.99
C PHE A 63 -5.65 3.98 1.99
N TYR A 64 -5.19 3.45 3.11
CA TYR A 64 -3.90 2.74 3.17
C TYR A 64 -3.92 1.43 2.35
N GLY A 65 -5.04 0.71 2.37
CA GLY A 65 -5.24 -0.47 1.51
C GLY A 65 -5.14 -0.13 0.03
N PHE A 66 -5.76 0.98 -0.39
CA PHE A 66 -5.72 1.49 -1.75
C PHE A 66 -4.32 1.94 -2.16
N LEU A 67 -3.61 2.70 -1.32
CA LEU A 67 -2.22 3.10 -1.58
C LEU A 67 -1.30 1.89 -1.75
N ARG A 68 -1.47 0.88 -0.90
CA ARG A 68 -0.74 -0.39 -1.02
C ARG A 68 -1.04 -1.04 -2.37
N TYR A 69 -2.31 -1.17 -2.73
CA TYR A 69 -2.72 -1.75 -4.00
C TYR A 69 -2.09 -1.01 -5.21
N LEU A 70 -2.08 0.32 -5.20
CA LEU A 70 -1.44 1.11 -6.26
C LEU A 70 0.06 0.80 -6.36
N LYS A 71 0.80 0.74 -5.25
CA LYS A 71 2.23 0.38 -5.26
C LYS A 71 2.47 -1.01 -5.85
N PHE A 72 1.69 -2.01 -5.44
CA PHE A 72 1.84 -3.37 -5.93
C PHE A 72 1.43 -3.52 -7.40
N LYS A 73 0.46 -2.73 -7.89
CA LYS A 73 0.05 -2.75 -9.30
C LYS A 73 1.20 -2.45 -10.26
N HIS A 74 2.08 -1.50 -9.90
CA HIS A 74 3.28 -1.20 -10.70
C HIS A 74 4.32 -2.32 -10.61
N PHE A 75 4.50 -2.89 -9.41
CA PHE A 75 5.42 -4.01 -9.19
C PHE A 75 5.05 -5.25 -10.03
N PHE A 76 3.79 -5.67 -10.04
CA PHE A 76 3.36 -6.83 -10.84
C PHE A 76 3.47 -6.58 -12.35
N LYS A 77 3.20 -5.34 -12.81
CA LYS A 77 3.39 -4.97 -14.22
C LYS A 77 4.85 -5.00 -14.63
N ASP A 78 5.74 -4.54 -13.77
CA ASP A 78 7.18 -4.57 -14.04
C ASP A 78 7.73 -5.99 -13.98
N ALA A 79 7.23 -6.85 -13.09
CA ALA A 79 7.58 -8.28 -13.04
C ALA A 79 7.24 -9.00 -14.36
N ALA A 80 6.05 -8.78 -14.91
CA ALA A 80 5.66 -9.35 -16.20
C ALA A 80 6.54 -8.86 -17.37
N LYS A 81 6.97 -7.59 -17.31
CA LYS A 81 7.91 -7.03 -18.30
C LYS A 81 9.33 -7.59 -18.13
N PHE A 82 9.70 -8.04 -16.93
CA PHE A 82 11.03 -8.58 -16.66
C PHE A 82 11.28 -9.91 -17.37
N GLU A 83 10.25 -10.75 -17.51
CA GLU A 83 10.34 -11.99 -18.29
C GLU A 83 10.64 -11.69 -19.77
N ALA A 84 9.89 -10.77 -20.38
CA ALA A 84 10.13 -10.33 -21.76
C ALA A 84 11.51 -9.67 -21.93
N TYR A 85 11.92 -8.82 -20.98
CA TYR A 85 13.26 -8.22 -20.96
C TYR A 85 14.37 -9.28 -20.92
N THR A 86 14.19 -10.33 -20.12
CA THR A 86 15.18 -11.41 -20.01
C THR A 86 15.28 -12.19 -21.32
N GLN A 87 14.13 -12.48 -21.97
CA GLN A 87 14.10 -13.13 -23.30
C GLN A 87 14.78 -12.27 -24.37
N ASP A 88 14.46 -10.97 -24.43
CA ASP A 88 15.08 -10.04 -25.39
C ASP A 88 16.59 -9.86 -25.13
N LEU A 89 17.01 -9.83 -23.86
CA LEU A 89 18.41 -9.79 -23.46
C LEU A 89 19.16 -11.05 -23.90
N LEU A 90 18.57 -12.24 -23.71
CA LEU A 90 19.13 -13.51 -24.17
C LEU A 90 19.26 -13.54 -25.69
N LEU A 91 18.27 -13.02 -26.41
CA LEU A 91 18.22 -12.95 -27.88
C LEU A 91 19.06 -11.81 -28.52
N GLU A 92 19.79 -11.03 -27.72
CA GLU A 92 20.63 -9.89 -28.19
C GLU A 92 19.85 -8.83 -28.97
N LYS A 93 18.57 -8.66 -28.67
CA LYS A 93 17.73 -7.63 -29.29
C LYS A 93 17.89 -6.28 -28.58
N ASP A 94 17.63 -5.20 -29.31
CA ASP A 94 17.61 -3.84 -28.74
C ASP A 94 16.59 -3.73 -27.59
N LEU A 95 17.12 -3.52 -26.38
CA LEU A 95 16.37 -3.49 -25.14
C LEU A 95 15.58 -2.17 -25.04
N LYS A 96 14.34 -2.17 -25.54
CA LYS A 96 13.46 -0.99 -25.51
C LYS A 96 12.63 -0.85 -24.22
N THR A 97 12.77 -1.79 -23.29
CA THR A 97 11.90 -1.93 -22.11
C THR A 97 12.42 -1.12 -20.93
N THR A 98 11.64 -0.11 -20.52
CA THR A 98 11.92 0.72 -19.35
C THR A 98 11.07 0.26 -18.15
N PHE A 99 11.74 0.04 -17.01
CA PHE A 99 11.09 -0.32 -15.75
C PHE A 99 10.75 0.94 -14.93
N GLN A 100 9.53 0.99 -14.40
CA GLN A 100 9.06 2.10 -13.58
C GLN A 100 9.59 2.01 -12.14
N THR A 101 9.78 0.80 -11.64
CA THR A 101 10.25 0.52 -10.27
C THR A 101 11.78 0.53 -10.20
N LYS A 102 12.34 1.19 -9.17
CA LYS A 102 13.80 1.25 -8.94
C LYS A 102 14.43 -0.13 -8.75
N GLU A 103 13.75 -1.01 -8.02
CA GLU A 103 14.21 -2.39 -7.76
C GLU A 103 14.38 -3.18 -9.06
N PHE A 104 13.36 -3.20 -9.93
CA PHE A 104 13.43 -3.89 -11.21
C PHE A 104 14.46 -3.28 -12.17
N ARG A 105 14.67 -1.96 -12.10
CA ARG A 105 15.74 -1.31 -12.87
C ARG A 105 17.12 -1.78 -12.41
N SER A 106 17.34 -1.90 -11.11
CA SER A 106 18.60 -2.41 -10.56
C SER A 106 18.84 -3.86 -10.97
N VAL A 107 17.84 -4.74 -10.83
CA VAL A 107 17.95 -6.14 -11.24
C VAL A 107 18.20 -6.28 -12.74
N ALA A 108 17.51 -5.50 -13.58
CA ALA A 108 17.74 -5.49 -15.03
C ALA A 108 19.17 -5.07 -15.40
N GLN A 109 19.73 -4.06 -14.72
CA GLN A 109 21.13 -3.64 -14.91
C GLN A 109 22.11 -4.75 -14.51
N LEU A 110 21.87 -5.44 -13.41
CA LEU A 110 22.71 -6.59 -13.00
C LEU A 110 22.69 -7.70 -14.05
N PHE A 111 21.51 -8.06 -14.56
CA PHE A 111 21.38 -9.06 -15.62
C PHE A 111 22.10 -8.65 -16.90
N LYS A 112 22.00 -7.37 -17.31
CA LYS A 112 22.74 -6.86 -18.46
C LYS A 112 24.26 -6.97 -18.24
N THR A 113 24.76 -6.60 -17.07
CA THR A 113 26.19 -6.67 -16.77
C THR A 113 26.73 -8.10 -16.72
N ILE A 114 25.96 -9.06 -16.21
CA ILE A 114 26.36 -10.48 -16.23
C ILE A 114 26.52 -10.97 -17.67
N LYS A 115 25.66 -10.53 -18.60
CA LYS A 115 25.74 -10.98 -20.00
C LYS A 115 26.81 -10.22 -20.80
N THR A 116 26.79 -8.89 -20.77
CA THR A 116 27.64 -8.04 -21.63
C THR A 116 29.01 -7.77 -21.00
N HIS A 117 29.24 -8.16 -19.74
CA HIS A 117 30.45 -7.85 -18.98
C HIS A 117 30.74 -6.32 -18.92
N GLU A 118 29.71 -5.48 -19.09
CA GLU A 118 29.83 -4.03 -18.96
C GLU A 118 29.76 -3.62 -17.49
N LYS A 119 30.81 -2.97 -16.98
CA LYS A 119 30.91 -2.51 -15.58
C LYS A 119 29.82 -1.48 -15.25
N ILE A 120 29.21 -1.63 -14.06
CA ILE A 120 28.19 -0.70 -13.57
C ILE A 120 28.82 0.34 -12.63
N PRO A 121 28.52 1.64 -12.77
CA PRO A 121 28.86 2.64 -11.76
C PRO A 121 28.16 2.34 -10.42
N HIS A 122 28.89 2.46 -9.31
CA HIS A 122 28.43 2.23 -7.92
C HIS A 122 28.25 0.79 -7.41
N SER A 123 28.74 -0.23 -8.12
CA SER A 123 28.67 -1.63 -7.66
C SER A 123 30.05 -2.30 -7.55
N ASN A 124 30.86 -1.85 -6.58
CA ASN A 124 32.27 -2.26 -6.44
C ASN A 124 32.46 -3.78 -6.34
N LYS A 125 31.65 -4.46 -5.51
CA LYS A 125 31.74 -5.92 -5.34
C LYS A 125 31.42 -6.71 -6.61
N ILE A 126 30.47 -6.24 -7.41
CA ILE A 126 30.08 -6.96 -8.64
C ILE A 126 31.12 -6.74 -9.74
N ASN A 127 31.70 -5.54 -9.81
CA ASN A 127 32.79 -5.26 -10.74
C ASN A 127 34.06 -6.05 -10.39
N GLU A 128 34.37 -6.23 -9.10
CA GLU A 128 35.47 -7.09 -8.65
C GLU A 128 35.26 -8.57 -9.05
N ILE A 129 34.03 -9.09 -8.89
CA ILE A 129 33.70 -10.46 -9.31
C ILE A 129 33.79 -10.60 -10.84
N LEU A 130 33.36 -9.57 -11.58
CA LEU A 130 33.46 -9.55 -13.05
C LEU A 130 34.93 -9.56 -13.50
N ASP A 131 35.78 -8.78 -12.84
CA ASP A 131 37.23 -8.75 -13.12
C ASP A 131 37.92 -10.09 -12.82
N LEU A 132 37.46 -10.83 -11.81
CA LEU A 132 37.95 -12.19 -11.54
C LEU A 132 37.50 -13.20 -12.61
N ILE A 133 36.26 -13.10 -13.10
CA ILE A 133 35.74 -13.96 -14.17
C ILE A 133 36.46 -13.68 -15.49
N ASP A 134 36.63 -12.41 -15.86
CA ASP A 134 37.41 -12.01 -17.05
C ASP A 134 38.88 -12.44 -16.92
N GLY A 135 39.44 -12.37 -15.71
CA GLY A 135 40.79 -12.87 -15.43
C GLY A 135 40.93 -14.38 -15.63
N LEU A 136 39.93 -15.17 -15.22
CA LEU A 136 39.92 -16.63 -15.42
C LEU A 136 39.81 -17.01 -16.90
N ASN A 137 38.92 -16.34 -17.64
CA ASN A 137 38.65 -16.63 -19.05
C ASN A 137 39.80 -16.24 -20.00
N LYS A 138 40.77 -15.45 -19.51
CA LYS A 138 41.95 -14.98 -20.25
C LYS A 138 43.22 -15.76 -19.94
N ASN A 139 43.18 -16.67 -18.96
CA ASN A 139 44.28 -17.55 -18.55
C ASN A 139 44.08 -19.02 -19.01
N GLU A 140 43.06 -19.30 -19.82
CA GLU A 140 42.95 -20.49 -20.70
C GLU A 140 43.31 -20.12 -22.15
#